data_AF-A0A8J2LAU7-F1
#
_entry.id   AF-A0A8J2LAU7-F1
#
_cell.length_a   1.000
_cell.length_b   1.000
_cell.length_c   1.000
_cell.angle_alpha   90.00
_cell.angle_beta   90.00
_cell.angle_gamma   90.00
#
_symmetry.space_group_name_H-M   'P 1'
#
loop_
_entity.id
_entity.type
_entity.pdbx_description
1 polymer ?
#
loop_
_entity_poly.entity_id
_entity_poly.type
_entity_poly.pdbx_seq_one_letter_code
_entity_poly.pdbx_strand_id
1 'polypeptide(L)'
;MVGGVLQEDLISILTRWRIHIVPLRADIKQMYRHIWMDPEDCDYQRIVWRANREDTIKHYKLLSVTYGEASAPFQAVRTLHQLATDLEETYTLAAPIVLEALPEEMREGHHGGAQLVLFTVQQRYWIIRGKELVRRIIRKCKPCVIHRAQAITQKMADLPIHRVTPSQPFSHVGIDYAGPVILRNMLGRKSQQYKAYIALFVCFSTTALHLELVSDLSSAAFIAALHRFTARRGKPQCIFSDSGTNFVGANKELKEFLRLIRTQEHNNAVSRDLSGGGIQWVFNTPVAPHMGGLWKSGVKSVKHHLRRTLGDTSLTFEEYATLLSQVESCLNTRPLCPASTDPNDLTSLSPGHFLIGAPLQAIAEPNLTILNVNRLSRWQHLQVMRQHFWNRWSQEYLHRLQQRTKWQHTQPNLQEGELVVIMDERLPPNKWKLARVEKLHPGSDGQVRTVSVKTQEGVIKRPVVKLCRLPMEKAVEDKSESVI
;
A
#
# COMPACT_ATOMS: atom_id res chain seq x y z
N MET A 1 -45.10 1.97 -8.61
CA MET A 1 -43.65 1.84 -8.31
C MET A 1 -43.27 0.37 -8.46
N VAL A 2 -42.22 0.03 -9.20
CA VAL A 2 -41.77 -1.37 -9.40
C VAL A 2 -40.83 -1.73 -8.25
N GLY A 3 -41.20 -2.68 -7.40
CA GLY A 3 -40.32 -3.14 -6.32
C GLY A 3 -39.08 -3.85 -6.87
N GLY A 4 -38.04 -3.99 -6.04
CA GLY A 4 -36.79 -4.64 -6.43
C GLY A 4 -37.00 -6.10 -6.87
N VAL A 5 -36.07 -6.65 -7.65
CA VAL A 5 -36.15 -8.07 -8.06
C VAL A 5 -35.82 -8.95 -6.84
N LEU A 6 -36.86 -9.54 -6.24
CA LEU A 6 -36.73 -10.51 -5.15
C LEU A 6 -36.72 -11.96 -5.65
N GLN A 7 -37.12 -12.20 -6.90
CA GLN A 7 -37.09 -13.53 -7.49
C GLN A 7 -35.66 -13.95 -7.77
N GLU A 8 -35.34 -15.20 -7.41
CA GLU A 8 -34.11 -15.83 -7.86
C GLU A 8 -34.10 -15.95 -9.38
N ASP A 9 -32.90 -15.89 -9.95
CA ASP A 9 -32.75 -16.07 -11.38
C ASP A 9 -33.20 -17.49 -11.79
N LEU A 10 -33.76 -17.59 -13.00
CA LEU A 10 -34.30 -18.84 -13.53
C LEU A 10 -33.27 -19.97 -13.54
N ILE A 11 -31.97 -19.67 -13.70
CA ILE A 11 -30.91 -20.69 -13.71
C ILE A 11 -30.75 -21.25 -12.29
N SER A 12 -30.78 -20.41 -11.25
CA SER A 12 -30.77 -20.86 -9.85
C SER A 12 -31.98 -21.75 -9.54
N ILE A 13 -33.18 -21.35 -9.95
CA ILE A 13 -34.41 -22.14 -9.75
C ILE A 13 -34.34 -23.49 -10.48
N LEU A 14 -33.91 -23.51 -11.76
CA LEU A 14 -33.76 -24.74 -12.53
C LEU A 14 -32.64 -25.64 -11.99
N THR A 15 -31.64 -25.08 -11.32
CA THR A 15 -30.57 -25.85 -10.67
C THR A 15 -31.09 -26.58 -9.42
N ARG A 16 -32.10 -26.02 -8.72
CA ARG A 16 -32.73 -26.68 -7.55
C ARG A 16 -33.38 -28.01 -7.90
N TRP A 17 -33.88 -28.17 -9.12
CA TRP A 17 -34.47 -29.43 -9.62
C TRP A 17 -33.48 -30.60 -9.67
N ARG A 18 -32.18 -30.34 -9.50
CA ARG A 18 -31.12 -31.35 -9.46
C ARG A 18 -30.50 -31.56 -8.08
N ILE A 19 -31.03 -30.89 -7.05
CA ILE A 19 -30.59 -31.06 -5.66
C ILE A 19 -31.09 -32.39 -5.09
N HIS A 20 -32.29 -32.84 -5.51
CA HIS A 20 -32.90 -34.08 -5.05
C HIS A 20 -33.19 -35.03 -6.22
N ILE A 21 -33.22 -36.33 -5.93
CA ILE A 21 -33.46 -37.39 -6.92
C ILE A 21 -34.85 -37.26 -7.56
N VAL A 22 -35.84 -36.80 -6.78
CA VAL A 22 -37.22 -36.61 -7.22
C VAL A 22 -37.58 -35.12 -7.13
N PRO A 23 -37.83 -34.44 -8.26
CA PRO A 23 -38.36 -33.09 -8.25
C PRO A 23 -39.88 -33.12 -8.06
N LEU A 24 -40.38 -32.32 -7.12
CA LEU A 24 -41.80 -32.04 -6.98
C LEU A 24 -42.08 -30.62 -7.48
N ARG A 25 -43.06 -30.49 -8.37
CA ARG A 25 -43.58 -29.20 -8.82
C ARG A 25 -45.01 -29.05 -8.29
N ALA A 26 -45.26 -27.98 -7.57
CA ALA A 26 -46.58 -27.52 -7.21
C ALA A 26 -46.79 -26.12 -7.79
N ASP A 27 -48.01 -25.81 -8.21
CA ASP A 27 -48.40 -24.47 -8.65
C ASP A 27 -49.35 -23.85 -7.62
N ILE A 28 -49.16 -22.57 -7.33
CA ILE A 28 -50.04 -21.82 -6.43
C ILE A 28 -51.15 -21.25 -7.29
N LYS A 29 -52.31 -21.92 -7.29
CA LYS A 29 -53.50 -21.50 -8.02
C LYS A 29 -53.81 -20.04 -7.70
N GLN A 30 -53.82 -19.17 -8.70
CA GLN A 30 -54.17 -17.74 -8.54
C GLN A 30 -53.35 -17.03 -7.44
N MET A 31 -52.03 -17.23 -7.39
CA MET A 31 -51.11 -16.68 -6.37
C MET A 31 -51.41 -15.22 -5.97
N TYR A 32 -51.54 -14.30 -6.93
CA TYR A 32 -51.79 -12.88 -6.62
C TYR A 32 -53.12 -12.65 -5.89
N ARG A 33 -54.18 -13.41 -6.23
CA ARG A 33 -55.50 -13.27 -5.61
C ARG A 33 -55.56 -13.76 -4.17
N HIS A 34 -54.53 -14.47 -3.71
CA HIS A 34 -54.40 -14.91 -2.32
C HIS A 34 -53.76 -13.86 -1.40
N ILE A 35 -53.34 -12.72 -1.97
CA ILE A 35 -52.71 -11.63 -1.23
C ILE A 35 -53.71 -10.49 -1.12
N TRP A 36 -54.21 -10.27 0.09
CA TRP A 36 -55.10 -9.17 0.38
C TRP A 36 -54.34 -7.85 0.32
N MET A 37 -54.96 -6.86 -0.29
CA MET A 37 -54.46 -5.49 -0.22
C MET A 37 -54.88 -4.85 1.10
N ASP A 38 -54.07 -3.90 1.55
CA ASP A 38 -54.46 -3.06 2.66
C ASP A 38 -55.77 -2.31 2.31
N PRO A 39 -56.76 -2.23 3.24
CA PRO A 39 -57.98 -1.47 3.02
C PRO A 39 -57.76 -0.02 2.58
N GLU A 40 -56.68 0.62 3.04
CA GLU A 40 -56.31 1.98 2.65
C GLU A 40 -55.89 2.07 1.18
N ASP A 41 -55.30 0.98 0.65
CA ASP A 41 -54.79 0.92 -0.72
C ASP A 41 -55.83 0.42 -1.74
N CYS A 42 -56.93 -0.19 -1.28
CA CYS A 42 -58.01 -0.75 -2.12
C CYS A 42 -58.65 0.29 -3.05
N ASP A 43 -58.62 1.57 -2.69
CA ASP A 43 -59.18 2.64 -3.52
C ASP A 43 -58.34 2.97 -4.76
N TYR A 44 -57.04 2.67 -4.73
CA TYR A 44 -56.17 2.87 -5.89
C TYR A 44 -56.35 1.79 -6.97
N GLN A 45 -57.07 0.70 -6.66
CA GLN A 45 -57.43 -0.36 -7.63
C GLN A 45 -58.94 -0.38 -7.95
N ARG A 46 -59.61 0.77 -7.90
CA ARG A 46 -61.01 0.85 -8.32
C ARG A 46 -61.15 0.61 -9.82
N ILE A 47 -62.09 -0.26 -10.17
CA ILE A 47 -62.55 -0.43 -11.53
C ILE A 47 -63.96 0.15 -11.68
N VAL A 48 -64.18 0.84 -12.79
CA VAL A 48 -65.49 1.30 -13.21
C VAL A 48 -66.06 0.35 -14.23
N TRP A 49 -67.31 -0.06 -14.04
CA TRP A 49 -67.97 -0.99 -14.94
C TRP A 49 -69.43 -0.61 -15.17
N ARG A 50 -69.88 -0.79 -16.40
CA ARG A 50 -71.29 -0.77 -16.81
C ARG A 50 -71.47 -1.76 -17.96
N ALA A 51 -72.58 -2.49 -17.98
CA ALA A 51 -72.83 -3.49 -19.01
C ALA A 51 -73.32 -2.83 -20.31
N ASN A 52 -74.22 -1.84 -20.20
CA ASN A 52 -74.74 -1.07 -21.31
C ASN A 52 -74.40 0.43 -21.15
N ARG A 53 -74.49 1.18 -22.25
CA ARG A 53 -74.15 2.61 -22.26
C ARG A 53 -75.13 3.47 -21.43
N GLU A 54 -76.35 2.97 -21.25
CA GLU A 54 -77.44 3.60 -20.50
C GLU A 54 -77.42 3.25 -19.00
N ASP A 55 -76.67 2.21 -18.61
CA ASP A 55 -76.55 1.80 -17.21
C ASP A 55 -75.72 2.81 -16.41
N THR A 56 -76.08 2.98 -15.14
CA THR A 56 -75.29 3.75 -14.18
C THR A 56 -73.93 3.09 -13.95
N ILE A 57 -72.87 3.90 -13.94
CA ILE A 57 -71.50 3.43 -13.70
C ILE A 57 -71.41 2.88 -12.29
N LYS A 58 -71.01 1.61 -12.16
CA LYS A 58 -70.70 0.97 -10.88
C LYS A 58 -69.21 1.03 -10.64
N HIS A 59 -68.84 1.20 -9.38
CA HIS A 59 -67.44 1.16 -8.93
C HIS A 59 -67.23 -0.10 -8.10
N TYR A 60 -66.20 -0.87 -8.44
CA TYR A 60 -65.77 -2.04 -7.67
C TYR A 60 -64.35 -1.79 -7.16
N LYS A 61 -64.07 -2.23 -5.94
CA LYS A 61 -62.71 -2.24 -5.38
C LYS A 61 -62.15 -3.65 -5.49
N LEU A 62 -60.96 -3.78 -6.03
CA LEU A 62 -60.23 -5.04 -5.99
C LEU A 62 -59.58 -5.16 -4.61
N LEU A 63 -59.90 -6.23 -3.90
CA LEU A 63 -59.44 -6.46 -2.52
C LEU A 63 -58.13 -7.25 -2.45
N SER A 64 -57.65 -7.75 -3.59
CA SER A 64 -56.43 -8.55 -3.66
C SER A 64 -55.54 -8.09 -4.80
N VAL A 65 -54.25 -8.40 -4.68
CA VAL A 65 -53.25 -8.05 -5.68
C VAL A 65 -53.67 -8.61 -7.05
N THR A 66 -53.74 -7.73 -8.04
CA THR A 66 -54.10 -8.10 -9.41
C THR A 66 -52.89 -8.46 -10.27
N TYR A 67 -53.09 -9.40 -11.17
CA TYR A 67 -52.10 -9.69 -12.20
C TYR A 67 -52.04 -8.54 -13.21
N GLY A 68 -50.86 -8.32 -13.82
CA GLY A 68 -50.66 -7.26 -14.82
C GLY A 68 -50.11 -5.96 -14.23
N GLU A 69 -50.17 -5.78 -12.91
CA GLU A 69 -49.50 -4.67 -12.23
C GLU A 69 -47.99 -4.91 -12.14
N ALA A 70 -47.20 -3.87 -12.43
CA ALA A 70 -45.75 -3.96 -12.42
C ALA A 70 -45.17 -4.24 -11.02
N SER A 71 -45.92 -3.94 -9.95
CA SER A 71 -45.55 -4.22 -8.55
C SER A 71 -45.95 -5.62 -8.07
N ALA A 72 -46.88 -6.30 -8.76
CA ALA A 72 -47.47 -7.56 -8.29
C ALA A 72 -46.44 -8.68 -8.03
N PRO A 73 -45.42 -8.90 -8.89
CA PRO A 73 -44.40 -9.94 -8.64
C PRO A 73 -43.58 -9.68 -7.37
N PHE A 74 -43.24 -8.41 -7.10
CA PHE A 74 -42.51 -8.02 -5.89
C PHE A 74 -43.37 -8.27 -4.65
N GLN A 75 -44.62 -7.79 -4.66
CA GLN A 75 -45.52 -7.95 -3.52
C GLN A 75 -45.71 -9.43 -3.19
N ALA A 76 -45.90 -10.27 -4.20
CA ALA A 76 -46.08 -11.70 -3.98
C ALA A 76 -44.90 -12.39 -3.31
N VAL A 77 -43.67 -12.12 -3.77
CA VAL A 77 -42.47 -12.74 -3.18
C VAL A 77 -42.15 -12.13 -1.81
N ARG A 78 -42.37 -10.81 -1.65
CA ARG A 78 -42.13 -10.13 -0.37
C ARG A 78 -43.07 -10.62 0.72
N THR A 79 -44.35 -10.82 0.42
CA THR A 79 -45.34 -11.40 1.34
C THR A 79 -44.94 -12.82 1.71
N LEU A 80 -44.51 -13.64 0.75
CA LEU A 80 -44.05 -15.01 1.02
C LEU A 80 -42.83 -15.04 1.96
N HIS A 81 -41.84 -14.18 1.73
CA HIS A 81 -40.68 -14.05 2.62
C HIS A 81 -41.08 -13.54 4.01
N GLN A 82 -42.00 -12.57 4.09
CA GLN A 82 -42.47 -12.05 5.38
C GLN A 82 -43.16 -13.14 6.19
N LEU A 83 -44.06 -13.91 5.57
CA LEU A 83 -44.75 -15.02 6.21
C LEU A 83 -43.77 -16.09 6.69
N ALA A 84 -42.71 -16.36 5.94
CA ALA A 84 -41.67 -17.30 6.36
C ALA A 84 -40.92 -16.80 7.61
N THR A 85 -40.66 -15.51 7.73
CA THR A 85 -40.08 -14.91 8.95
C THR A 85 -41.07 -14.92 10.11
N ASP A 86 -42.31 -14.47 9.89
CA ASP A 86 -43.32 -14.33 10.95
C ASP A 86 -43.75 -15.69 11.54
N LEU A 87 -43.68 -16.75 10.73
CA LEU A 87 -44.14 -18.09 11.10
C LEU A 87 -42.99 -19.11 11.23
N GLU A 88 -41.74 -18.65 11.35
CA GLU A 88 -40.54 -19.50 11.41
C GLU A 88 -40.64 -20.55 12.52
N GLU A 89 -41.15 -20.17 13.69
CA GLU A 89 -41.33 -21.07 14.84
C GLU A 89 -42.43 -22.12 14.62
N THR A 90 -43.45 -21.80 13.81
CA THR A 90 -44.58 -22.71 13.53
C THR A 90 -44.27 -23.67 12.37
N TYR A 91 -43.52 -23.20 11.37
CA TYR A 91 -43.18 -23.96 10.16
C TYR A 91 -41.67 -24.09 9.99
N THR A 92 -41.03 -24.75 10.95
CA THR A 92 -39.57 -24.90 11.08
C THR A 92 -38.86 -25.52 9.88
N LEU A 93 -39.56 -26.33 9.07
CA LEU A 93 -39.01 -26.91 7.84
C LEU A 93 -39.22 -26.04 6.61
N ALA A 94 -40.34 -25.32 6.52
CA ALA A 94 -40.71 -24.57 5.32
C ALA A 94 -40.09 -23.17 5.31
N ALA A 95 -40.02 -22.51 6.47
CA ALA A 95 -39.50 -21.15 6.59
C ALA A 95 -38.03 -21.04 6.14
N PRO A 96 -37.09 -21.90 6.57
CA PRO A 96 -35.70 -21.85 6.09
C PRO A 96 -35.56 -22.12 4.60
N ILE A 97 -36.41 -22.97 4.00
CA ILE A 97 -36.37 -23.27 2.55
C ILE A 97 -36.83 -22.07 1.71
N VAL A 98 -37.77 -21.29 2.24
CA VAL A 98 -38.23 -20.04 1.61
C VAL A 98 -37.20 -18.92 1.79
N LEU A 99 -36.46 -18.91 2.91
CA LEU A 99 -35.51 -17.86 3.26
C LEU A 99 -34.06 -18.13 2.80
N GLU A 100 -33.63 -19.38 2.67
CA GLU A 100 -32.25 -19.77 2.40
C GLU A 100 -32.05 -20.51 1.06
N ALA A 101 -30.99 -20.13 0.34
CA ALA A 101 -30.66 -20.66 -0.98
C ALA A 101 -29.46 -21.64 -0.99
N LEU A 102 -28.88 -22.02 0.16
CA LEU A 102 -27.64 -22.84 0.20
C LEU A 102 -27.71 -24.01 1.22
N PRO A 103 -27.16 -25.20 0.88
CA PRO A 103 -27.13 -26.35 1.79
C PRO A 103 -26.23 -26.14 3.03
N GLU A 104 -26.66 -26.68 4.17
CA GLU A 104 -25.98 -26.63 5.48
C GLU A 104 -24.54 -27.16 5.43
N GLU A 105 -24.26 -28.17 4.60
CA GLU A 105 -22.93 -28.77 4.43
C GLU A 105 -21.89 -27.80 3.85
N MET A 106 -22.32 -26.70 3.19
CA MET A 106 -21.43 -25.63 2.76
C MET A 106 -20.97 -24.70 3.90
N ARG A 107 -21.72 -24.62 5.00
CA ARG A 107 -21.32 -23.90 6.22
C ARG A 107 -20.41 -24.75 7.10
N GLU A 108 -20.70 -26.04 7.21
CA GLU A 108 -19.97 -26.96 8.10
C GLU A 108 -18.68 -27.52 7.49
N GLY A 109 -18.46 -27.34 6.18
CA GLY A 109 -17.28 -27.81 5.46
C GLY A 109 -15.95 -27.11 5.84
N HIS A 110 -15.42 -27.40 7.02
CA HIS A 110 -14.01 -27.37 7.49
C HIS A 110 -13.00 -26.38 6.86
N HIS A 111 -13.41 -25.17 6.44
CA HIS A 111 -12.55 -24.16 5.78
C HIS A 111 -11.62 -24.73 4.69
N GLY A 112 -12.02 -25.85 4.07
CA GLY A 112 -11.21 -26.60 3.12
C GLY A 112 -11.03 -25.86 1.80
N GLY A 113 -10.03 -26.28 1.01
CA GLY A 113 -9.88 -25.77 -0.36
C GLY A 113 -11.15 -26.01 -1.19
N ALA A 114 -11.39 -25.20 -2.22
CA ALA A 114 -12.62 -25.26 -3.02
C ALA A 114 -12.93 -26.64 -3.61
N GLN A 115 -11.91 -27.47 -3.85
CA GLN A 115 -12.07 -28.84 -4.33
C GLN A 115 -12.60 -29.78 -3.25
N LEU A 116 -12.13 -29.64 -2.00
CA LEU A 116 -12.56 -30.47 -0.87
C LEU A 116 -14.01 -30.17 -0.52
N VAL A 117 -14.37 -28.89 -0.39
CA VAL A 117 -15.75 -28.46 -0.13
C VAL A 117 -16.67 -28.91 -1.26
N LEU A 118 -16.25 -28.80 -2.53
CA LEU A 118 -17.02 -29.30 -3.66
C LEU A 118 -17.23 -30.82 -3.59
N PHE A 119 -16.18 -31.59 -3.27
CA PHE A 119 -16.28 -33.05 -3.17
C PHE A 119 -17.24 -33.50 -2.06
N THR A 120 -17.18 -32.86 -0.88
CA THR A 120 -18.09 -33.16 0.23
C THR A 120 -19.55 -32.86 -0.15
N VAL A 121 -19.79 -31.71 -0.77
CA VAL A 121 -21.14 -31.34 -1.26
C VAL A 121 -21.61 -32.31 -2.36
N GLN A 122 -20.71 -32.76 -3.24
CA GLN A 122 -21.01 -33.72 -4.31
C GLN A 122 -21.39 -35.12 -3.82
N GLN A 123 -21.11 -35.48 -2.56
CA GLN A 123 -21.59 -36.74 -1.98
C GLN A 123 -23.13 -36.79 -1.88
N ARG A 124 -23.78 -35.62 -1.81
CA ARG A 124 -25.23 -35.50 -1.61
C ARG A 124 -25.93 -34.70 -2.71
N TYR A 125 -25.24 -33.75 -3.33
CA TYR A 125 -25.85 -32.78 -4.25
C TYR A 125 -25.02 -32.57 -5.52
N TRP A 126 -25.67 -32.49 -6.68
CA TRP A 126 -24.99 -32.15 -7.94
C TRP A 126 -25.26 -30.70 -8.35
N ILE A 127 -24.35 -29.79 -7.98
CA ILE A 127 -24.50 -28.35 -8.22
C ILE A 127 -23.88 -27.92 -9.55
N ILE A 128 -24.70 -27.38 -10.45
CA ILE A 128 -24.23 -26.76 -11.71
C ILE A 128 -23.36 -25.55 -11.36
N ARG A 129 -22.14 -25.49 -11.90
CA ARG A 129 -21.13 -24.47 -11.55
C ARG A 129 -20.80 -24.44 -10.05
N GLY A 130 -20.93 -25.59 -9.36
CA GLY A 130 -20.63 -25.72 -7.93
C GLY A 130 -19.23 -25.24 -7.55
N LYS A 131 -18.25 -25.41 -8.45
CA LYS A 131 -16.89 -24.91 -8.25
C LYS A 131 -16.84 -23.38 -8.16
N GLU A 132 -17.57 -22.65 -9.00
CA GLU A 132 -17.65 -21.19 -8.96
C GLU A 132 -18.37 -20.71 -7.69
N LEU A 133 -19.44 -21.40 -7.30
CA LEU A 133 -20.22 -21.10 -6.11
C LEU A 133 -19.38 -21.29 -4.84
N VAL A 134 -18.72 -22.44 -4.69
CA VAL A 134 -17.82 -22.74 -3.56
C VAL A 134 -16.67 -21.73 -3.49
N ARG A 135 -16.05 -21.37 -4.62
CA ARG A 135 -15.02 -20.32 -4.65
C ARG A 135 -15.56 -18.98 -4.17
N ARG A 136 -16.80 -18.62 -4.52
CA ARG A 136 -17.45 -17.37 -4.10
C ARG A 136 -17.68 -17.35 -2.60
N ILE A 137 -18.17 -18.46 -2.03
CA ILE A 137 -18.40 -18.62 -0.60
C ILE A 137 -17.09 -18.54 0.19
N ILE A 138 -16.06 -19.30 -0.22
CA ILE A 138 -14.74 -19.27 0.42
C ILE A 138 -14.11 -17.86 0.37
N ARG A 139 -14.33 -17.10 -0.71
CA ARG A 139 -13.86 -15.70 -0.82
C ARG A 139 -14.57 -14.74 0.14
N LYS A 140 -15.78 -15.06 0.59
CA LYS A 140 -16.54 -14.28 1.59
C LYS A 140 -16.34 -14.79 3.02
N CYS A 141 -15.77 -15.98 3.19
CA CYS A 141 -15.51 -16.56 4.52
C CYS A 141 -14.38 -15.81 5.24
N LYS A 142 -14.72 -15.11 6.34
CA LYS A 142 -13.76 -14.31 7.12
C LYS A 142 -12.52 -15.11 7.57
N PRO A 143 -12.64 -16.29 8.20
CA PRO A 143 -11.47 -17.13 8.51
C PRO A 143 -10.60 -17.44 7.29
N CYS A 144 -11.19 -17.85 6.17
CA CYS A 144 -10.43 -18.16 4.94
C CYS A 144 -9.72 -16.92 4.36
N VAL A 145 -10.33 -15.74 4.43
CA VAL A 145 -9.72 -14.48 3.96
C VAL A 145 -8.53 -14.10 4.83
N ILE A 146 -8.67 -14.22 6.15
CA ILE A 146 -7.58 -13.94 7.10
C ILE A 146 -6.41 -14.91 6.87
N HIS A 147 -6.69 -16.22 6.77
CA HIS A 147 -5.65 -17.22 6.53
C HIS A 147 -4.99 -17.11 5.15
N ARG A 148 -5.72 -16.68 4.11
CA ARG A 148 -5.12 -16.39 2.80
C ARG A 148 -4.19 -15.17 2.84
N ALA A 149 -4.41 -14.25 3.79
CA ALA A 149 -3.53 -13.11 4.05
C ALA A 149 -3.23 -12.25 2.81
N GLN A 150 -4.23 -12.03 1.96
CA GLN A 150 -4.00 -11.29 0.73
C GLN A 150 -3.79 -9.80 1.04
N ALA A 151 -2.54 -9.37 0.96
CA ALA A 151 -2.14 -7.99 1.15
C ALA A 151 -2.87 -7.06 0.16
N ILE A 152 -3.39 -5.94 0.66
CA ILE A 152 -3.87 -4.87 -0.20
C ILE A 152 -2.68 -4.26 -0.92
N THR A 153 -2.78 -4.14 -2.24
CA THR A 153 -1.75 -3.48 -3.05
C THR A 153 -2.34 -2.27 -3.74
N GLN A 154 -1.49 -1.31 -4.07
CA GLN A 154 -1.85 -0.13 -4.84
C GLN A 154 -0.71 0.15 -5.83
N LYS A 155 -1.02 0.79 -6.96
CA LYS A 155 -0.04 1.20 -7.97
C LYS A 155 1.19 1.81 -7.30
N MET A 156 2.39 1.44 -7.68
CA MET A 156 3.62 1.98 -7.09
C MET A 156 3.71 3.49 -7.36
N ALA A 157 4.09 4.26 -6.34
CA ALA A 157 4.28 5.70 -6.46
C ALA A 157 5.42 6.00 -7.44
N ASP A 158 5.36 7.18 -8.06
CA ASP A 158 6.48 7.70 -8.81
C ASP A 158 7.70 7.91 -7.92
N LEU A 159 8.87 7.92 -8.54
CA LEU A 159 10.10 8.19 -7.81
C LEU A 159 10.06 9.62 -7.24
N PRO A 160 10.62 9.85 -6.03
CA PRO A 160 10.69 11.19 -5.47
C PRO A 160 11.35 12.16 -6.45
N ILE A 161 10.87 13.41 -6.50
CA ILE A 161 11.40 14.45 -7.40
C ILE A 161 12.93 14.61 -7.25
N HIS A 162 13.42 14.46 -6.03
CA HIS A 162 14.84 14.51 -5.66
C HIS A 162 15.69 13.39 -6.27
N ARG A 163 15.08 12.34 -6.81
CA ARG A 163 15.75 11.22 -7.51
C ARG A 163 15.78 11.42 -9.03
N VAL A 164 14.88 12.24 -9.56
CA VAL A 164 14.69 12.45 -11.00
C VAL A 164 15.14 13.83 -11.47
N THR A 165 15.48 14.71 -10.54
CA THR A 165 16.00 16.05 -10.83
C THR A 165 17.52 16.07 -10.61
N PRO A 166 18.32 16.56 -11.57
CA PRO A 166 19.74 16.83 -11.35
C PRO A 166 19.95 17.75 -10.14
N SER A 167 20.81 17.34 -9.21
CA SER A 167 21.16 18.13 -8.04
C SER A 167 22.61 17.88 -7.67
N GLN A 168 23.25 18.82 -6.95
CA GLN A 168 24.60 18.59 -6.43
C GLN A 168 24.63 17.24 -5.66
N PRO A 169 25.67 16.40 -5.85
CA PRO A 169 25.79 15.14 -5.15
C PRO A 169 25.59 15.32 -3.65
N PHE A 170 24.84 14.41 -3.04
CA PHE A 170 24.51 14.43 -1.62
C PHE A 170 23.64 15.61 -1.14
N SER A 171 23.05 16.40 -2.03
CA SER A 171 22.01 17.39 -1.64
C SER A 171 20.79 16.71 -0.99
N HIS A 172 20.43 15.53 -1.48
CA HIS A 172 19.32 14.72 -0.98
C HIS A 172 19.86 13.33 -0.67
N VAL A 173 19.79 12.94 0.60
CA VAL A 173 20.40 11.69 1.07
C VAL A 173 19.42 10.80 1.80
N GLY A 174 19.52 9.49 1.55
CA GLY A 174 18.92 8.46 2.39
C GLY A 174 19.96 7.96 3.38
N ILE A 175 19.55 7.73 4.63
CA ILE A 175 20.44 7.20 5.65
C ILE A 175 19.92 5.87 6.20
N ASP A 176 20.84 4.97 6.51
CA ASP A 176 20.56 3.69 7.17
C ASP A 176 21.77 3.22 7.97
N TYR A 177 21.53 2.35 8.93
CA TYR A 177 22.59 1.64 9.63
C TYR A 177 22.76 0.22 9.08
N ALA A 178 24.00 -0.12 8.71
CA ALA A 178 24.39 -1.51 8.48
C ALA A 178 25.09 -2.05 9.72
N GLY A 179 24.57 -3.13 10.29
CA GLY A 179 25.21 -3.79 11.42
C GLY A 179 24.31 -4.82 12.12
N PRO A 180 24.73 -5.31 13.31
CA PRO A 180 26.03 -5.02 13.94
C PRO A 180 27.20 -5.66 13.18
N VAL A 181 28.37 -5.03 13.23
CA VAL A 181 29.67 -5.61 12.86
C VAL A 181 30.51 -5.80 14.13
N ILE A 182 31.34 -6.83 14.17
CA ILE A 182 32.13 -7.17 15.36
C ILE A 182 33.56 -6.67 15.16
N LEU A 183 34.00 -5.79 16.06
CA LEU A 183 35.36 -5.23 16.07
C LEU A 183 36.14 -5.72 17.30
N ARG A 184 37.45 -5.56 17.24
CA ARG A 184 38.38 -5.82 18.35
C ARG A 184 38.98 -4.52 18.87
N ASN A 185 39.12 -4.40 20.19
CA ASN A 185 39.67 -3.19 20.82
C ASN A 185 41.16 -2.99 20.57
N MET A 186 41.95 -4.07 20.52
CA MET A 186 43.39 -4.04 20.26
C MET A 186 43.85 -5.24 19.43
N LEU A 187 45.07 -5.16 18.88
CA LEU A 187 45.74 -6.29 18.24
C LEU A 187 46.24 -7.27 19.31
N GLY A 188 45.83 -8.54 19.26
CA GLY A 188 46.30 -9.59 20.17
C GLY A 188 45.28 -10.67 20.54
N ARG A 189 45.75 -11.79 21.12
CA ARG A 189 44.94 -12.99 21.43
C ARG A 189 43.88 -12.79 22.54
N LYS A 190 44.03 -11.77 23.39
CA LYS A 190 43.08 -11.44 24.49
C LYS A 190 42.25 -10.17 24.21
N SER A 191 42.04 -9.83 22.94
CA SER A 191 41.33 -8.60 22.57
C SER A 191 39.83 -8.74 22.80
N GLN A 192 39.25 -7.82 23.58
CA GLN A 192 37.81 -7.75 23.78
C GLN A 192 37.11 -7.36 22.48
N GLN A 193 36.05 -8.10 22.16
CA GLN A 193 35.19 -7.81 21.02
C GLN A 193 34.04 -6.90 21.43
N TYR A 194 33.67 -5.97 20.55
CA TYR A 194 32.51 -5.11 20.73
C TYR A 194 31.75 -4.93 19.41
N LYS A 195 30.49 -4.53 19.53
CA LYS A 195 29.63 -4.27 18.38
C LYS A 195 29.82 -2.83 17.92
N ALA A 196 30.01 -2.66 16.62
CA ALA A 196 29.99 -1.39 15.93
C ALA A 196 28.95 -1.43 14.80
N TYR A 197 28.71 -0.27 14.18
CA TYR A 197 27.74 -0.11 13.10
C TYR A 197 28.32 0.77 12.01
N ILE A 198 27.72 0.72 10.82
CA ILE A 198 28.14 1.53 9.68
C ILE A 198 26.97 2.45 9.35
N ALA A 199 27.16 3.76 9.52
CA ALA A 199 26.23 4.75 9.00
C ALA A 199 26.45 4.88 7.49
N LEU A 200 25.42 4.57 6.72
CA LEU A 200 25.44 4.63 5.27
C LEU A 200 24.60 5.83 4.81
N PHE A 201 25.21 6.68 3.98
CA PHE A 201 24.55 7.78 3.29
C PHE A 201 24.49 7.44 1.80
N VAL A 202 23.30 7.47 1.20
CA VAL A 202 23.10 7.27 -0.24
C VAL A 202 22.57 8.54 -0.88
N CYS A 203 23.25 9.02 -1.92
CA CYS A 203 22.81 10.14 -2.73
C CYS A 203 21.60 9.73 -3.60
N PHE A 204 20.55 10.55 -3.64
CA PHE A 204 19.36 10.24 -4.46
C PHE A 204 19.62 10.41 -5.96
N SER A 205 20.33 11.46 -6.37
CA SER A 205 20.56 11.75 -7.79
C SER A 205 21.57 10.77 -8.40
N THR A 206 22.69 10.51 -7.72
CA THR A 206 23.80 9.72 -8.29
C THR A 206 23.89 8.30 -7.76
N THR A 207 23.15 7.94 -6.70
CA THR A 207 23.31 6.69 -5.94
C THR A 207 24.70 6.49 -5.33
N ALA A 208 25.54 7.52 -5.32
CA ALA A 208 26.81 7.50 -4.61
C ALA A 208 26.61 7.15 -3.14
N LEU A 209 27.52 6.35 -2.59
CA LEU A 209 27.53 5.96 -1.19
C LEU A 209 28.62 6.72 -0.45
N HIS A 210 28.33 7.04 0.81
CA HIS A 210 29.33 7.43 1.80
C HIS A 210 29.14 6.57 3.05
N LEU A 211 30.23 6.02 3.57
CA LEU A 211 30.23 5.04 4.66
C LEU A 211 31.05 5.57 5.84
N GLU A 212 30.43 5.57 7.01
CA GLU A 212 31.05 5.98 8.27
C GLU A 212 30.95 4.85 9.28
N LEU A 213 32.08 4.43 9.84
CA LEU A 213 32.07 3.52 10.99
C LEU A 213 31.66 4.29 12.25
N VAL A 214 30.80 3.69 13.07
CA VAL A 214 30.37 4.24 14.36
C VAL A 214 30.46 3.18 15.45
N SER A 215 30.75 3.62 16.67
CA SER A 215 30.87 2.76 17.85
C SER A 215 29.54 2.14 18.28
N ASP A 216 28.43 2.83 18.09
CA ASP A 216 27.12 2.45 18.65
C ASP A 216 25.95 3.06 17.87
N LEU A 217 24.71 2.75 18.30
CA LEU A 217 23.47 3.28 17.73
C LEU A 217 22.93 4.49 18.52
N SER A 218 23.78 5.26 19.19
CA SER A 218 23.33 6.49 19.87
C SER A 218 23.14 7.64 18.87
N SER A 219 22.32 8.62 19.24
CA SER A 219 22.16 9.86 18.49
C SER A 219 23.48 10.63 18.38
N ALA A 220 24.29 10.63 19.45
CA ALA A 220 25.59 11.32 19.48
C ALA A 220 26.59 10.72 18.49
N ALA A 221 26.69 9.38 18.45
CA ALA A 221 27.54 8.69 17.47
C ALA A 221 27.08 8.95 16.03
N PHE A 222 25.76 9.02 15.79
CA PHE A 222 25.22 9.41 14.49
C PHE A 222 25.57 10.85 14.12
N ILE A 223 25.42 11.81 15.05
CA ILE A 223 25.73 13.22 14.80
C ILE A 223 27.22 13.39 14.45
N ALA A 224 28.12 12.70 15.15
CA ALA A 224 29.53 12.69 14.81
C ALA A 224 29.78 12.15 13.38
N ALA A 225 29.09 11.09 12.98
CA ALA A 225 29.15 10.59 11.60
C ALA A 225 28.59 11.59 10.59
N LEU A 226 27.49 12.28 10.91
CA LEU A 226 26.91 13.33 10.08
C LEU A 226 27.88 14.52 9.91
N HIS A 227 28.62 14.91 10.95
CA HIS A 227 29.66 15.92 10.85
C HIS A 227 30.80 15.51 9.93
N ARG A 228 31.30 14.26 10.05
CA ARG A 228 32.33 13.74 9.13
C ARG A 228 31.84 13.69 7.69
N PHE A 229 30.61 13.24 7.48
CA PHE A 229 29.97 13.23 6.16
C PHE A 229 29.86 14.65 5.59
N THR A 230 29.29 15.60 6.34
CA THR A 230 29.09 16.97 5.86
C THR A 230 30.41 17.70 5.59
N ALA A 231 31.45 17.44 6.39
CA ALA A 231 32.80 17.95 6.15
C ALA A 231 33.40 17.41 4.84
N ARG A 232 33.11 16.15 4.48
CA ARG A 232 33.66 15.51 3.26
C ARG A 232 32.83 15.71 2.00
N ARG A 233 31.51 15.86 2.12
CA ARG A 233 30.55 15.81 1.00
C ARG A 233 29.71 17.08 0.85
N GLY A 234 29.79 18.01 1.80
CA GLY A 234 28.95 19.18 1.88
C GLY A 234 27.66 18.94 2.67
N LYS A 235 26.98 20.03 3.04
CA LYS A 235 25.74 19.99 3.83
C LYS A 235 24.56 19.55 2.94
N PRO A 236 23.81 18.49 3.31
CA PRO A 236 22.62 18.09 2.56
C PRO A 236 21.49 19.11 2.77
N GLN A 237 20.64 19.28 1.77
CA GLN A 237 19.38 20.02 1.88
C GLN A 237 18.31 19.16 2.57
N CYS A 238 18.27 17.85 2.26
CA CYS A 238 17.27 16.94 2.81
C CYS A 238 17.87 15.57 3.19
N ILE A 239 17.46 15.06 4.35
CA ILE A 239 17.79 13.72 4.86
C ILE A 239 16.51 12.88 4.96
N PHE A 240 16.56 11.65 4.44
CA PHE A 240 15.51 10.65 4.52
C PHE A 240 15.95 9.46 5.37
N SER A 241 15.17 9.08 6.37
CA SER A 241 15.49 7.95 7.26
C SER A 241 14.24 7.15 7.66
N ASP A 242 14.44 5.98 8.28
CA ASP A 242 13.37 5.39 9.08
C ASP A 242 13.24 6.11 10.44
N SER A 243 12.19 5.77 11.18
CA SER A 243 11.90 6.34 12.50
C SER A 243 12.69 5.66 13.63
N GLY A 244 13.91 5.17 13.37
CA GLY A 244 14.82 4.68 14.41
C GLY A 244 15.04 5.74 15.50
N THR A 245 15.11 5.31 16.76
CA THR A 245 15.19 6.21 17.93
C THR A 245 16.42 7.12 17.90
N ASN A 246 17.52 6.61 17.36
CA ASN A 246 18.76 7.32 17.09
C ASN A 246 18.59 8.47 16.08
N PHE A 247 17.88 8.24 14.97
CA PHE A 247 17.61 9.27 13.97
C PHE A 247 16.59 10.30 14.47
N VAL A 248 15.56 9.85 15.21
CA VAL A 248 14.59 10.74 15.85
C VAL A 248 15.27 11.64 16.89
N GLY A 249 16.15 11.06 17.72
CA GLY A 249 16.94 11.80 18.69
C GLY A 249 17.89 12.80 18.02
N ALA A 250 18.64 12.39 17.00
CA ALA A 250 19.56 13.27 16.28
C ALA A 250 18.83 14.45 15.61
N ASN A 251 17.66 14.22 15.00
CA ASN A 251 16.85 15.30 14.41
C ASN A 251 16.34 16.28 15.48
N LYS A 252 15.99 15.79 16.68
CA LYS A 252 15.59 16.66 17.79
C LYS A 252 16.74 17.58 18.22
N GLU A 253 17.93 17.01 18.39
CA GLU A 253 19.14 17.74 18.80
C GLU A 253 19.55 18.79 17.76
N LEU A 254 19.52 18.45 16.46
CA LEU A 254 19.78 19.41 15.38
C LEU A 254 18.79 20.58 15.37
N LYS A 255 17.49 20.30 15.61
CA LYS A 255 16.47 21.36 15.70
C LYS A 255 16.68 22.25 16.91
N GLU A 256 17.08 21.68 18.03
CA GLU A 256 17.37 22.43 19.26
C GLU A 256 18.58 23.34 19.08
N PHE A 257 19.66 22.85 18.48
CA PHE A 257 20.84 23.65 18.12
C PHE A 257 20.49 24.82 17.20
N LEU A 258 19.71 24.58 16.14
CA LEU A 258 19.23 25.64 15.25
C LEU A 258 18.33 26.65 15.97
N ARG A 259 17.54 26.22 16.95
CA ARG A 259 16.71 27.11 17.77
C ARG A 259 17.58 28.02 18.63
N LEU A 260 18.60 27.46 19.31
CA LEU A 260 19.51 28.20 20.19
C LEU A 260 20.31 29.27 19.43
N ILE A 261 20.79 28.94 18.23
CA ILE A 261 21.49 29.90 17.36
C ILE A 261 20.58 31.05 16.94
N ARG A 262 19.29 30.80 16.72
CA ARG A 262 18.32 31.83 16.32
C ARG A 262 17.89 32.74 17.48
N THR A 263 17.98 32.27 18.72
CA THR A 263 17.55 33.02 19.92
C THR A 263 18.65 33.89 20.54
N GLN A 264 19.93 33.65 20.26
CA GLN A 264 21.01 34.48 20.77
C GLN A 264 21.20 35.70 19.85
N GLU A 265 21.22 36.92 20.42
CA GLU A 265 21.33 38.23 19.74
C GLU A 265 22.65 38.49 18.96
N HIS A 266 23.28 37.45 18.38
CA HIS A 266 24.54 37.57 17.68
C HIS A 266 24.39 37.49 16.15
N ASN A 267 24.29 38.70 15.59
CA ASN A 267 24.76 39.16 14.28
C ASN A 267 24.00 38.77 13.00
N ASN A 268 23.54 39.84 12.33
CA ASN A 268 23.00 39.93 10.97
C ASN A 268 23.95 39.41 9.86
N ALA A 269 25.18 39.03 10.20
CA ALA A 269 26.17 38.41 9.33
C ALA A 269 26.14 36.86 9.41
N VAL A 270 26.05 36.30 10.61
CA VAL A 270 25.91 34.84 10.86
C VAL A 270 24.53 34.35 10.43
N SER A 271 23.50 35.16 10.65
CA SER A 271 22.15 34.87 10.13
C SER A 271 22.08 34.80 8.61
N ARG A 272 22.94 35.51 7.86
CA ARG A 272 22.93 35.51 6.38
C ARG A 272 23.58 34.24 5.79
N ASP A 273 24.65 33.72 6.40
CA ASP A 273 25.25 32.43 6.01
C ASP A 273 24.41 31.22 6.45
N LEU A 274 23.71 31.33 7.59
CA LEU A 274 22.76 30.33 8.07
C LEU A 274 21.33 30.49 7.49
N SER A 275 21.09 31.54 6.68
CA SER A 275 19.84 31.71 5.91
C SER A 275 19.70 30.63 4.83
N GLY A 276 20.79 29.95 4.46
CA GLY A 276 20.77 28.75 3.62
C GLY A 276 20.23 27.53 4.37
N GLY A 277 18.92 27.53 4.64
CA GLY A 277 18.07 26.38 4.98
C GLY A 277 18.60 25.40 6.05
N GLY A 278 17.88 25.25 7.16
CA GLY A 278 18.09 24.07 8.02
C GLY A 278 17.94 22.77 7.20
N ILE A 279 18.64 21.70 7.59
CA ILE A 279 18.50 20.41 6.92
C ILE A 279 17.05 19.92 7.11
N GLN A 280 16.32 19.70 6.02
CA GLN A 280 14.98 19.12 6.08
C GLN A 280 15.09 17.63 6.37
N TRP A 281 14.41 17.15 7.42
CA TRP A 281 14.41 15.73 7.77
C TRP A 281 13.04 15.10 7.50
N VAL A 282 13.03 14.02 6.73
CA VAL A 282 11.83 13.29 6.34
C VAL A 282 11.90 11.84 6.83
N PHE A 283 10.91 11.42 7.62
CA PHE A 283 10.81 10.04 8.12
C PHE A 283 9.85 9.21 7.29
N ASN A 284 10.22 7.96 7.03
CA ASN A 284 9.32 6.98 6.40
C ASN A 284 8.15 6.61 7.30
N THR A 285 7.06 6.13 6.68
CA THR A 285 5.95 5.53 7.44
C THR A 285 6.46 4.29 8.20
N PRO A 286 6.10 4.12 9.49
CA PRO A 286 6.47 2.93 10.25
C PRO A 286 6.09 1.64 9.51
N VAL A 287 7.00 0.65 9.53
CA VAL A 287 6.80 -0.68 8.90
C VAL A 287 6.61 -0.60 7.37
N ALA A 288 7.08 0.47 6.71
CA ALA A 288 7.12 0.60 5.25
C ALA A 288 8.57 0.46 4.71
N PRO A 289 9.21 -0.72 4.81
CA PRO A 289 10.60 -0.90 4.40
C PRO A 289 10.84 -0.62 2.91
N HIS A 290 9.80 -0.73 2.09
CA HIS A 290 9.84 -0.46 0.65
C HIS A 290 10.09 1.02 0.31
N MET A 291 9.70 1.96 1.19
CA MET A 291 9.98 3.39 1.03
C MET A 291 11.48 3.71 1.19
N GLY A 292 12.26 2.80 1.79
CA GLY A 292 13.71 2.89 1.94
C GLY A 292 14.52 1.99 1.01
N GLY A 293 13.93 1.55 -0.11
CA GLY A 293 14.57 0.58 -1.01
C GLY A 293 15.96 0.98 -1.49
N LEU A 294 16.21 2.28 -1.70
CA LEU A 294 17.48 2.80 -2.21
C LEU A 294 18.64 2.55 -1.23
N TRP A 295 18.52 3.02 0.01
CA TRP A 295 19.57 2.83 1.01
C TRP A 295 19.66 1.38 1.50
N LYS A 296 18.55 0.64 1.52
CA LYS A 296 18.57 -0.81 1.82
C LYS A 296 19.34 -1.61 0.78
N SER A 297 19.20 -1.24 -0.49
CA SER A 297 20.02 -1.80 -1.55
C SER A 297 21.50 -1.46 -1.33
N GLY A 298 21.81 -0.23 -0.91
CA GLY A 298 23.16 0.17 -0.49
C GLY A 298 23.71 -0.72 0.63
N VAL A 299 22.95 -0.90 1.72
CA VAL A 299 23.33 -1.77 2.84
C VAL A 299 23.59 -3.20 2.38
N LYS A 300 22.75 -3.74 1.48
CA LYS A 300 22.96 -5.07 0.89
C LYS A 300 24.27 -5.15 0.12
N SER A 301 24.60 -4.15 -0.71
CA SER A 301 25.84 -4.09 -1.47
C SER A 301 27.07 -4.00 -0.56
N VAL A 302 27.01 -3.20 0.51
CA VAL A 302 28.10 -3.08 1.50
C VAL A 302 28.32 -4.42 2.21
N LYS A 303 27.25 -5.04 2.76
CA LYS A 303 27.35 -6.36 3.41
C LYS A 303 27.91 -7.43 2.47
N HIS A 304 27.56 -7.38 1.18
CA HIS A 304 28.04 -8.31 0.17
C HIS A 304 29.55 -8.23 -0.07
N HIS A 305 30.12 -7.01 -0.09
CA HIS A 305 31.57 -6.82 -0.21
C HIS A 305 32.28 -7.23 1.08
N LEU A 306 31.80 -6.75 2.23
CA LEU A 306 32.39 -7.04 3.53
C LEU A 306 32.48 -8.55 3.82
N ARG A 307 31.42 -9.32 3.50
CA ARG A 307 31.44 -10.79 3.69
C ARG A 307 32.53 -11.49 2.89
N ARG A 308 32.90 -10.96 1.72
CA ARG A 308 33.94 -11.57 0.86
C ARG A 308 35.34 -11.07 1.18
N THR A 309 35.48 -9.83 1.62
CA THR A 309 36.78 -9.26 1.95
C THR A 309 37.26 -9.65 3.35
N LEU A 310 36.34 -9.76 4.32
CA LEU A 310 36.68 -10.01 5.72
C LEU A 310 36.78 -11.51 6.08
N GLY A 311 35.94 -12.36 5.48
CA GLY A 311 35.80 -13.75 5.93
C GLY A 311 35.57 -13.84 7.45
N ASP A 312 36.42 -14.61 8.14
CA ASP A 312 36.40 -14.78 9.61
C ASP A 312 37.34 -13.81 10.36
N THR A 313 37.98 -12.88 9.66
CA THR A 313 38.96 -11.98 10.25
C THR A 313 38.25 -10.86 11.01
N SER A 314 38.69 -10.60 12.24
CA SER A 314 38.19 -9.48 13.04
C SER A 314 39.20 -8.34 13.01
N LEU A 315 38.74 -7.14 12.68
CA LEU A 315 39.57 -5.95 12.57
C LEU A 315 39.37 -5.00 13.76
N THR A 316 40.36 -4.13 13.99
CA THR A 316 40.24 -2.94 14.84
C THR A 316 39.42 -1.85 14.15
N PHE A 317 39.09 -0.79 14.89
CA PHE A 317 38.29 0.32 14.36
C PHE A 317 38.95 0.99 13.15
N GLU A 318 40.24 1.32 13.24
CA GLU A 318 40.98 2.01 12.18
C GLU A 318 41.15 1.14 10.93
N GLU A 319 41.46 -0.15 11.11
CA GLU A 319 41.55 -1.12 10.01
C GLU A 319 40.20 -1.26 9.28
N TYR A 320 39.10 -1.31 10.04
CA TYR A 320 37.76 -1.43 9.48
C TYR A 320 37.33 -0.13 8.78
N ALA A 321 37.62 1.04 9.35
CA ALA A 321 37.36 2.34 8.71
C ALA A 321 38.14 2.50 7.39
N THR A 322 39.38 2.01 7.36
CA THR A 322 40.21 1.99 6.15
C THR A 322 39.61 1.06 5.09
N LEU A 323 39.22 -0.16 5.47
CA LEU A 323 38.54 -1.10 4.57
C LEU A 323 37.23 -0.52 4.03
N LEU A 324 36.43 0.14 4.88
CA LEU A 324 35.18 0.77 4.45
C LEU A 324 35.42 1.86 3.42
N SER A 325 36.49 2.64 3.56
CA SER A 325 36.86 3.66 2.56
C SER A 325 37.20 3.03 1.20
N GLN A 326 37.87 1.88 1.19
CA GLN A 326 38.15 1.12 -0.03
C GLN A 326 36.87 0.52 -0.64
N VAL A 327 35.98 -0.03 0.19
CA VAL A 327 34.67 -0.55 -0.23
C VAL A 327 33.79 0.58 -0.80
N GLU A 328 33.78 1.76 -0.18
CA GLU A 328 33.10 2.96 -0.68
C GLU A 328 33.61 3.34 -2.07
N SER A 329 34.93 3.39 -2.25
CA SER A 329 35.56 3.68 -3.54
C SER A 329 35.13 2.68 -4.61
N CYS A 330 35.26 1.37 -4.34
CA CYS A 330 34.84 0.31 -5.25
C CYS A 330 33.36 0.40 -5.63
N LEU A 331 32.48 0.59 -4.64
CA LEU A 331 31.05 0.74 -4.88
C LEU A 331 30.75 1.98 -5.72
N ASN A 332 31.47 3.08 -5.54
CA ASN A 332 31.25 4.30 -6.32
C ASN A 332 31.83 4.24 -7.75
N THR A 333 32.72 3.30 -8.06
CA THR A 333 33.21 3.05 -9.43
C THR A 333 32.26 2.19 -10.27
N ARG A 334 31.22 1.60 -9.66
CA ARG A 334 30.27 0.73 -10.37
C ARG A 334 29.52 1.47 -11.50
N PRO A 335 29.22 0.80 -12.62
CA PRO A 335 28.37 1.37 -13.67
C PRO A 335 26.95 1.67 -13.18
N LEU A 336 26.44 2.86 -13.50
CA LEU A 336 25.03 3.23 -13.33
C LEU A 336 24.14 2.60 -14.40
N CYS A 337 24.69 2.38 -15.59
CA CYS A 337 24.05 1.77 -16.76
C CYS A 337 25.02 0.78 -17.42
N PRO A 338 24.51 -0.24 -18.14
CA PRO A 338 25.36 -1.09 -18.98
C PRO A 338 26.25 -0.24 -19.89
N ALA A 339 27.44 -0.73 -20.23
CA ALA A 339 28.31 -0.06 -21.18
C ALA A 339 27.58 0.14 -22.52
N SER A 340 27.89 1.23 -23.20
CA SER A 340 27.31 1.55 -24.51
C SER A 340 27.52 0.40 -25.49
N THR A 341 26.56 0.20 -26.40
CA THR A 341 26.71 -0.75 -27.51
C THR A 341 27.56 -0.19 -28.65
N ASP A 342 27.95 1.09 -28.58
CA ASP A 342 28.89 1.71 -29.52
C ASP A 342 30.32 1.20 -29.26
N PRO A 343 30.97 0.55 -30.24
CA PRO A 343 32.34 0.05 -30.09
C PRO A 343 33.37 1.14 -29.78
N ASN A 344 33.06 2.42 -30.00
CA ASN A 344 33.95 3.54 -29.69
C ASN A 344 33.69 4.18 -28.30
N ASP A 345 32.58 3.87 -27.62
CA ASP A 345 32.30 4.36 -26.26
C ASP A 345 32.66 3.30 -25.22
N LEU A 346 33.90 3.35 -24.77
CA LEU A 346 34.50 2.39 -23.84
C LEU A 346 34.17 2.67 -22.36
N THR A 347 33.34 3.69 -22.05
CA THR A 347 33.18 4.16 -20.66
C THR A 347 31.73 4.18 -20.19
N SER A 348 31.49 3.47 -19.08
CA SER A 348 30.20 3.51 -18.38
C SER A 348 30.16 4.64 -17.35
N LEU A 349 29.01 5.32 -17.24
CA LEU A 349 28.82 6.36 -16.23
C LEU A 349 28.79 5.74 -14.83
N SER A 350 29.64 6.19 -13.90
CA SER A 350 29.66 5.72 -12.50
C SER A 350 29.26 6.83 -11.52
N PRO A 351 28.81 6.50 -10.29
CA PRO A 351 28.64 7.51 -9.25
C PRO A 351 29.90 8.35 -8.98
N GLY A 352 31.08 7.74 -9.09
CA GLY A 352 32.39 8.38 -8.86
C GLY A 352 32.67 9.55 -9.79
N HIS A 353 32.18 9.51 -11.04
CA HIS A 353 32.31 10.62 -12.00
C HIS A 353 31.66 11.93 -11.49
N PHE A 354 30.69 11.84 -10.59
CA PHE A 354 30.04 13.02 -10.00
C PHE A 354 30.74 13.50 -8.72
N LEU A 355 31.58 12.68 -8.09
CA LEU A 355 32.21 12.99 -6.80
C LEU A 355 33.55 13.70 -6.93
N ILE A 356 34.25 13.51 -8.06
CA ILE A 356 35.56 14.09 -8.33
C ILE A 356 35.38 15.16 -9.41
N GLY A 357 35.49 16.45 -9.05
CA GLY A 357 35.44 17.53 -10.04
C GLY A 357 34.80 18.86 -9.62
N ALA A 358 34.45 19.07 -8.34
CA ALA A 358 33.96 20.38 -7.86
C ALA A 358 34.40 20.67 -6.41
N PRO A 359 34.58 21.95 -6.03
CA PRO A 359 34.75 22.37 -4.64
C PRO A 359 33.54 21.97 -3.78
N LEU A 360 33.78 21.55 -2.52
CA LEU A 360 32.76 21.04 -1.59
C LEU A 360 31.64 22.06 -1.24
N GLN A 361 31.88 23.34 -1.49
CA GLN A 361 30.97 24.46 -1.23
C GLN A 361 30.44 25.13 -2.51
N ALA A 362 30.57 24.49 -3.68
CA ALA A 362 30.18 25.11 -4.94
C ALA A 362 28.66 25.36 -5.00
N ILE A 363 28.27 26.62 -5.24
CA ILE A 363 26.90 27.05 -5.51
C ILE A 363 26.42 26.41 -6.82
N ALA A 364 25.10 26.18 -6.95
CA ALA A 364 24.49 25.68 -8.18
C ALA A 364 24.94 26.49 -9.40
N GLU A 365 25.52 25.82 -10.39
CA GLU A 365 26.11 26.50 -11.55
C GLU A 365 25.05 26.79 -12.63
N PRO A 366 25.14 27.94 -13.32
CA PRO A 366 24.29 28.23 -14.46
C PRO A 366 24.57 27.27 -15.63
N ASN A 367 23.54 26.98 -16.43
CA ASN A 367 23.67 26.15 -17.62
C ASN A 367 24.50 26.89 -18.69
N LEU A 368 25.64 26.31 -19.09
CA LEU A 368 26.57 26.90 -20.06
C LEU A 368 26.67 26.09 -21.36
N THR A 369 25.88 25.02 -21.53
CA THR A 369 25.91 24.19 -22.74
C THR A 369 25.52 24.94 -24.01
N ILE A 370 24.97 26.15 -23.88
CA ILE A 370 24.52 27.02 -24.96
C ILE A 370 25.65 27.97 -25.43
N LEU A 371 26.73 28.12 -24.64
CA LEU A 371 27.84 29.02 -24.96
C LEU A 371 28.91 28.33 -25.81
N ASN A 372 29.49 29.09 -26.73
CA ASN A 372 30.54 28.59 -27.62
C ASN A 372 31.83 28.29 -26.83
N VAL A 373 32.39 27.09 -27.00
CA VAL A 373 33.50 26.51 -26.22
C VAL A 373 34.72 27.44 -26.17
N ASN A 374 34.95 28.17 -27.26
CA ASN A 374 36.06 29.12 -27.41
C ASN A 374 35.95 30.39 -26.54
N ARG A 375 34.85 30.59 -25.80
CA ARG A 375 34.65 31.72 -24.86
C ARG A 375 34.66 31.31 -23.39
N LEU A 376 34.90 30.03 -23.09
CA LEU A 376 34.84 29.51 -21.73
C LEU A 376 36.20 29.65 -21.04
N SER A 377 36.22 30.27 -19.86
CA SER A 377 37.35 30.17 -18.94
C SER A 377 37.60 28.71 -18.56
N ARG A 378 38.82 28.38 -18.11
CA ARG A 378 39.19 27.02 -17.66
C ARG A 378 38.21 26.44 -16.64
N TRP A 379 37.64 27.30 -15.78
CA TRP A 379 36.60 26.91 -14.84
C TRP A 379 35.28 26.57 -15.55
N GLN A 380 34.81 27.41 -16.48
CA GLN A 380 33.61 27.16 -17.28
C GLN A 380 33.70 25.90 -18.16
N HIS A 381 34.91 25.52 -18.61
CA HIS A 381 35.14 24.22 -19.27
C HIS A 381 34.85 23.03 -18.35
N LEU A 382 35.28 23.08 -17.07
CA LEU A 382 34.96 22.04 -16.09
C LEU A 382 33.44 21.98 -15.81
N GLN A 383 32.75 23.12 -15.85
CA GLN A 383 31.28 23.18 -15.71
C GLN A 383 30.56 22.51 -16.89
N VAL A 384 31.01 22.73 -18.13
CA VAL A 384 30.47 22.07 -19.32
C VAL A 384 30.72 20.56 -19.29
N MET A 385 31.91 20.11 -18.88
CA MET A 385 32.20 18.68 -18.68
C MET A 385 31.25 18.05 -17.65
N ARG A 386 30.94 18.78 -16.57
CA ARG A 386 29.98 18.30 -15.55
C ARG A 386 28.54 18.27 -16.07
N GLN A 387 28.14 19.25 -16.87
CA GLN A 387 26.83 19.27 -17.52
C GLN A 387 26.67 18.11 -18.53
N HIS A 388 27.74 17.72 -19.21
CA HIS A 388 27.76 16.52 -20.05
C HIS A 388 27.45 15.23 -19.26
N PHE A 389 28.01 15.06 -18.06
CA PHE A 389 27.66 13.93 -17.18
C PHE A 389 26.18 13.94 -16.77
N TRP A 390 25.60 15.11 -16.48
CA TRP A 390 24.17 15.23 -16.16
C TRP A 390 23.26 14.95 -17.36
N ASN A 391 23.66 15.34 -18.57
CA ASN A 391 22.94 15.00 -19.80
C ASN A 391 22.94 13.50 -20.05
N ARG A 392 24.11 12.83 -19.94
CA ARG A 392 24.19 11.36 -20.02
C ARG A 392 23.38 10.68 -18.94
N TRP A 393 23.42 11.17 -17.70
CA TRP A 393 22.58 10.67 -16.61
C TRP A 393 21.09 10.75 -16.94
N SER A 394 20.62 11.89 -17.50
CA SER A 394 19.22 12.06 -17.86
C SER A 394 18.81 11.16 -19.03
N GLN A 395 19.69 10.93 -20.02
CA GLN A 395 19.37 10.11 -21.19
C GLN A 395 19.49 8.62 -20.91
N GLU A 396 20.52 8.17 -20.18
CA GLU A 396 20.79 6.75 -19.99
C GLU A 396 20.19 6.22 -18.69
N TYR A 397 20.36 6.94 -17.57
CA TYR A 397 20.02 6.43 -16.24
C TYR A 397 18.56 6.72 -15.84
N LEU A 398 18.07 7.93 -16.11
CA LEU A 398 16.72 8.34 -15.72
C LEU A 398 15.62 7.50 -16.42
N HIS A 399 15.79 7.18 -17.71
CA HIS A 399 14.85 6.32 -18.44
C HIS A 399 14.71 4.92 -17.81
N ARG A 400 15.81 4.37 -17.30
CA ARG A 400 15.79 3.08 -16.58
C ARG A 400 15.08 3.19 -15.23
N LEU A 401 15.25 4.31 -14.54
CA LEU A 401 14.61 4.55 -13.25
C LEU A 401 13.07 4.66 -13.34
N GLN A 402 12.52 5.06 -14.48
CA GLN A 402 11.06 5.19 -14.67
C GLN A 402 10.33 3.85 -14.80
N GLN A 403 11.02 2.72 -15.01
CA GLN A 403 10.38 1.42 -15.16
C GLN A 403 9.87 0.85 -13.82
N ARG A 404 8.56 0.62 -13.71
CA ARG A 404 7.92 0.04 -12.51
C ARG A 404 8.05 -1.49 -12.51
N THR A 405 8.77 -2.02 -11.52
CA THR A 405 9.00 -3.48 -11.39
C THR A 405 7.86 -4.22 -10.68
N LYS A 406 7.05 -3.54 -9.86
CA LYS A 406 5.95 -4.12 -9.07
C LYS A 406 4.77 -3.16 -9.00
N TRP A 407 3.57 -3.71 -8.78
CA TRP A 407 2.31 -2.98 -8.61
C TRP A 407 2.07 -1.95 -9.72
N GLN A 408 1.90 -2.44 -10.94
CA GLN A 408 1.80 -1.59 -12.13
C GLN A 408 0.39 -1.02 -12.34
N HIS A 409 -0.64 -1.72 -11.85
CA HIS A 409 -2.05 -1.37 -12.04
C HIS A 409 -2.65 -0.67 -10.81
N THR A 410 -3.50 0.31 -11.08
CA THR A 410 -4.31 0.99 -10.07
C THR A 410 -5.33 0.02 -9.46
N GLN A 411 -5.42 0.02 -8.14
CA GLN A 411 -6.40 -0.75 -7.37
C GLN A 411 -7.39 0.20 -6.68
N PRO A 412 -8.60 -0.26 -6.29
CA PRO A 412 -9.53 0.55 -5.52
C PRO A 412 -8.95 0.92 -4.15
N ASN A 413 -9.00 2.21 -3.80
CA ASN A 413 -8.54 2.71 -2.51
C ASN A 413 -9.34 2.11 -1.33
N LEU A 414 -8.75 2.17 -0.13
CA LEU A 414 -9.48 1.97 1.12
C LEU A 414 -10.44 3.13 1.35
N GLN A 415 -11.56 2.83 2.02
CA GLN A 415 -12.52 3.85 2.47
C GLN A 415 -12.37 4.09 3.97
N GLU A 416 -12.67 5.32 4.40
CA GLU A 416 -12.77 5.62 5.84
C GLU A 416 -13.92 4.82 6.45
N GLY A 417 -13.74 4.33 7.67
CA GLY A 417 -14.67 3.45 8.35
C GLY A 417 -14.56 1.97 7.98
N GLU A 418 -13.79 1.60 6.96
CA GLU A 418 -13.65 0.22 6.50
C GLU A 418 -12.90 -0.67 7.52
N LEU A 419 -13.38 -1.89 7.74
CA LEU A 419 -12.77 -2.85 8.67
C LEU A 419 -11.67 -3.67 7.96
N VAL A 420 -10.48 -3.66 8.55
CA VAL A 420 -9.28 -4.34 8.03
C VAL A 420 -8.60 -5.15 9.12
N VAL A 421 -7.76 -6.09 8.71
CA VAL A 421 -6.88 -6.85 9.61
C VAL A 421 -5.44 -6.40 9.39
N ILE A 422 -4.73 -6.13 10.49
CA ILE A 422 -3.31 -5.79 10.46
C ILE A 422 -2.49 -7.07 10.45
N MET A 423 -1.79 -7.33 9.35
CA MET A 423 -0.95 -8.50 9.21
C MET A 423 0.36 -8.31 9.99
N ASP A 424 0.60 -9.17 10.97
CA ASP A 424 1.85 -9.25 11.73
C ASP A 424 2.53 -10.58 11.46
N GLU A 425 3.68 -10.56 10.77
CA GLU A 425 4.46 -11.75 10.41
C GLU A 425 4.99 -12.52 11.63
N ARG A 426 5.00 -11.90 12.82
CA ARG A 426 5.43 -12.54 14.08
C ARG A 426 4.34 -13.37 14.73
N LEU A 427 3.09 -13.19 14.31
CA LEU A 427 1.92 -13.81 14.90
C LEU A 427 1.18 -14.68 13.86
N PRO A 428 0.58 -15.80 14.29
CA PRO A 428 -0.30 -16.57 13.41
C PRO A 428 -1.53 -15.73 13.01
N PRO A 429 -2.15 -15.99 11.83
CA PRO A 429 -3.24 -15.15 11.30
C PRO A 429 -4.44 -14.97 12.22
N ASN A 430 -4.74 -15.96 13.06
CA ASN A 430 -5.82 -15.90 14.05
C ASN A 430 -5.55 -14.91 15.20
N LYS A 431 -4.30 -14.47 15.39
CA LYS A 431 -3.90 -13.47 16.40
C LYS A 431 -3.69 -12.07 15.81
N TRP A 432 -3.98 -11.88 14.52
CA TRP A 432 -3.86 -10.57 13.89
C TRP A 432 -4.93 -9.60 14.40
N LYS A 433 -4.52 -8.36 14.64
CA LYS A 433 -5.40 -7.34 15.23
C LYS A 433 -6.37 -6.80 14.18
N LEU A 434 -7.64 -6.69 14.56
CA LEU A 434 -8.64 -5.95 13.80
C LEU A 434 -8.41 -4.44 13.96
N ALA A 435 -8.63 -3.70 12.89
CA ALA A 435 -8.54 -2.25 12.90
C ALA A 435 -9.55 -1.63 11.94
N ARG A 436 -9.99 -0.42 12.24
CA ARG A 436 -10.85 0.36 11.35
C ARG A 436 -10.04 1.46 10.69
N VAL A 437 -10.20 1.66 9.40
CA VAL A 437 -9.57 2.78 8.69
C VAL A 437 -10.18 4.08 9.22
N GLU A 438 -9.34 4.94 9.79
CA GLU A 438 -9.78 6.21 10.36
C GLU A 438 -9.48 7.37 9.42
N LYS A 439 -8.31 7.36 8.78
CA LYS A 439 -7.91 8.43 7.86
C LYS A 439 -7.07 7.90 6.70
N LEU A 440 -7.38 8.35 5.50
CA LEU A 440 -6.60 8.05 4.29
C LEU A 440 -5.46 9.05 4.12
N HIS A 441 -4.27 8.59 3.71
CA HIS A 441 -3.15 9.45 3.31
C HIS A 441 -2.86 9.22 1.81
N PRO A 442 -3.62 9.86 0.90
CA PRO A 442 -3.37 9.75 -0.53
C PRO A 442 -2.02 10.38 -0.91
N GLY A 443 -1.34 9.77 -1.88
CA GLY A 443 -0.18 10.39 -2.52
C GLY A 443 -0.58 11.57 -3.42
N SER A 444 0.40 12.25 -4.00
CA SER A 444 0.17 13.31 -5.00
C SER A 444 -0.60 12.83 -6.24
N ASP A 445 -0.59 11.52 -6.49
CA ASP A 445 -1.32 10.85 -7.56
C ASP A 445 -2.73 10.37 -7.15
N GLY A 446 -3.21 10.76 -5.97
CA GLY A 446 -4.52 10.37 -5.44
C GLY A 446 -4.61 8.91 -4.96
N GLN A 447 -3.52 8.14 -5.04
CA GLN A 447 -3.50 6.73 -4.68
C GLN A 447 -3.15 6.53 -3.20
N VAL A 448 -3.94 5.75 -2.48
CA VAL A 448 -3.75 5.51 -1.04
C VAL A 448 -2.79 4.35 -0.81
N ARG A 449 -1.61 4.66 -0.27
CA ARG A 449 -0.56 3.67 0.09
C ARG A 449 -0.32 3.57 1.59
N THR A 450 -0.74 4.59 2.33
CA THR A 450 -0.64 4.69 3.79
C THR A 450 -1.99 5.11 4.35
N VAL A 451 -2.39 4.49 5.46
CA VAL A 451 -3.62 4.82 6.19
C VAL A 451 -3.33 4.93 7.68
N SER A 452 -4.10 5.77 8.39
CA SER A 452 -4.22 5.68 9.84
C SER A 452 -5.33 4.69 10.16
N VAL A 453 -5.03 3.70 10.99
CA VAL A 453 -6.00 2.70 11.44
C VAL A 453 -6.16 2.78 12.95
N LYS A 454 -7.40 2.73 13.42
CA LYS A 454 -7.76 2.70 14.84
C LYS A 454 -7.86 1.25 15.31
N THR A 455 -7.04 0.88 16.29
CA THR A 455 -7.08 -0.39 17.01
C THR A 455 -7.65 -0.16 18.42
N GLN A 456 -7.77 -1.24 19.20
CA GLN A 456 -8.16 -1.13 20.62
C GLN A 456 -7.14 -0.35 21.47
N GLU A 457 -5.87 -0.30 21.05
CA GLU A 457 -4.77 0.34 21.78
C GLU A 457 -4.52 1.79 21.32
N GLY A 458 -5.19 2.24 20.25
CA GLY A 458 -5.05 3.59 19.72
C GLY A 458 -4.90 3.63 18.20
N VAL A 459 -4.47 4.80 17.70
CA VAL A 459 -4.35 5.06 16.26
C VAL A 459 -2.91 4.86 15.82
N ILE A 460 -2.71 4.03 14.79
CA ILE A 460 -1.40 3.76 14.21
C ILE A 460 -1.40 3.96 12.69
N LYS A 461 -0.31 4.53 12.16
CA LYS A 461 -0.10 4.60 10.70
C LYS A 461 0.48 3.30 10.17
N ARG A 462 -0.11 2.78 9.09
CA ARG A 462 0.34 1.55 8.43
C ARG A 462 0.28 1.69 6.90
N PRO A 463 1.23 1.09 6.18
CA PRO A 463 1.12 0.96 4.73
C PRO A 463 0.04 -0.08 4.39
N VAL A 464 -0.68 0.13 3.28
CA VAL A 464 -1.79 -0.76 2.86
C VAL A 464 -1.35 -2.20 2.61
N VAL A 465 -0.09 -2.41 2.23
CA VAL A 465 0.51 -3.74 2.03
C VAL A 465 0.67 -4.56 3.31
N LYS A 466 0.43 -3.95 4.48
CA LYS A 466 0.38 -4.63 5.79
C LYS A 466 -1.06 -4.83 6.28
N LEU A 467 -2.04 -4.55 5.42
CA LEU A 467 -3.46 -4.70 5.72
C LEU A 467 -4.11 -5.74 4.81
N CYS A 468 -5.07 -6.47 5.37
CA CYS A 468 -5.94 -7.38 4.65
C CYS A 468 -7.39 -6.86 4.73
N ARG A 469 -8.06 -6.80 3.58
CA ARG A 469 -9.45 -6.34 3.46
C ARG A 469 -10.39 -7.48 3.87
N LEU A 470 -11.30 -7.22 4.80
CA LEU A 470 -12.33 -8.18 5.16
C LEU A 470 -13.52 -8.10 4.18
N PRO A 471 -14.19 -9.22 3.89
CA PRO A 471 -15.43 -9.18 3.12
C PRO A 471 -16.50 -8.46 3.95
N MET A 472 -16.87 -7.24 3.55
CA MET A 472 -18.03 -6.56 4.12
C MET A 472 -19.29 -7.03 3.40
N GLU A 473 -20.33 -7.37 4.16
CA GLU A 473 -21.70 -7.31 3.66
C GLU A 473 -21.99 -5.84 3.38
N LYS A 474 -22.34 -5.51 2.13
CA LYS A 474 -22.89 -4.18 1.85
C LYS A 474 -24.20 -4.13 2.61
N ALA A 475 -24.28 -3.31 3.66
CA ALA A 475 -25.56 -2.90 4.20
C ALA A 475 -26.37 -2.35 3.04
N VAL A 476 -27.58 -2.89 2.85
CA VAL A 476 -28.54 -2.37 1.89
C VAL A 476 -28.74 -0.90 2.26
N GLU A 477 -28.35 0.02 1.37
CA GLU A 477 -28.68 1.43 1.53
C GLU A 477 -30.20 1.53 1.51
N ASP A 478 -30.77 1.76 2.69
CA ASP A 478 -32.17 2.11 2.86
C ASP A 478 -32.34 3.50 2.21
N LYS A 479 -32.73 3.50 0.93
CA LYS A 479 -33.17 4.71 0.24
C LYS A 479 -34.54 5.09 0.80
N SER A 480 -34.55 5.61 2.03
CA SER A 480 -35.60 6.50 2.49
C SER A 480 -35.37 7.85 1.82
N GLU A 481 -35.81 7.96 0.57
CA GLU A 481 -36.03 9.27 -0.04
C GLU A 481 -37.10 9.98 0.80
N SER A 482 -36.67 11.05 1.45
CA SER A 482 -37.53 12.05 2.07
C SER A 482 -38.29 12.75 0.95
N VAL A 483 -39.55 12.36 0.77
CA VAL A 483 -40.53 13.16 0.03
C VAL A 483 -41.13 14.13 1.03
N ILE A 484 -40.82 15.42 0.85
CA ILE A 484 -41.64 16.53 1.35
C ILE A 484 -42.82 16.69 0.40
#